data_AF-A0A4Y8WWX6-F1
#
_entry.id   AF-A0A4Y8WWX6-F1
#
_cell.length_a   1.000
_cell.length_b   1.000
_cell.length_c   1.000
_cell.angle_alpha   90.00
_cell.angle_beta   90.00
_cell.angle_gamma   90.00
#
_symmetry.space_group_name_H-M   'P 1'
#
loop_
_entity.id
_entity.type
_entity.pdbx_description
1 polymer ?
#
loop_
_entity_poly.entity_id
_entity_poly.type
_entity_poly.pdbx_seq_one_letter_code
_entity_poly.pdbx_strand_id
1 'polypeptide(L)'
;MGTLIEEEFAASALHRSAVERQLEILGEALNRLRRDAPDLAQCIDGVDQAVGMRNILAHEYGVVDHAIVWSVVTRRLRPMAEQLDAQLSGQ
;
A
#
# COMPACT_ATOMS: atom_id res chain seq x y z
N MET A 1 -9.63 -18.47 1.00
CA MET A 1 -9.57 -17.05 0.60
C MET A 1 -9.06 -17.05 -0.84
N GLY A 2 -9.88 -16.62 -1.81
CA GLY A 2 -9.51 -16.69 -3.23
C GLY A 2 -8.32 -15.80 -3.51
N THR A 3 -7.29 -16.34 -4.17
CA THR A 3 -6.18 -15.55 -4.69
C THR A 3 -6.68 -14.80 -5.92
N LEU A 4 -6.80 -13.47 -5.82
CA LEU A 4 -7.00 -12.63 -7.01
C LEU A 4 -5.81 -12.80 -7.93
N ILE A 5 -6.04 -13.12 -9.21
CA ILE A 5 -5.00 -13.11 -10.24
C ILE A 5 -5.04 -11.79 -11.02
N GLU A 6 -3.92 -11.41 -11.64
CA GLU A 6 -3.74 -10.11 -12.31
C GLU A 6 -4.84 -9.82 -13.34
N GLU A 7 -5.27 -10.85 -14.07
CA GLU A 7 -6.31 -10.77 -15.09
C GLU A 7 -7.69 -10.41 -14.48
N GLU A 8 -8.03 -10.95 -13.31
CA GLU A 8 -9.28 -10.66 -12.60
C GLU A 8 -9.27 -9.26 -11.96
N PHE A 9 -8.10 -8.81 -11.53
CA PHE A 9 -7.88 -7.44 -11.06
C PHE A 9 -8.02 -6.47 -12.23
N ALA A 10 -7.31 -6.71 -13.34
CA ALA A 10 -7.33 -5.84 -14.52
C ALA A 10 -8.72 -5.75 -15.16
N ALA A 11 -9.48 -6.85 -15.19
CA ALA A 11 -10.80 -6.90 -15.82
C ALA A 11 -11.93 -6.24 -15.00
N SER A 12 -11.71 -5.95 -13.71
CA SER A 12 -12.77 -5.50 -12.80
C SER A 12 -12.50 -4.12 -12.21
N ALA A 13 -13.32 -3.13 -12.61
CA ALA A 13 -13.27 -1.80 -11.99
C ALA A 13 -13.51 -1.86 -10.47
N LEU A 14 -14.35 -2.79 -10.01
CA LEU A 14 -14.59 -3.00 -8.59
C LEU A 14 -13.33 -3.46 -7.85
N HIS A 15 -12.58 -4.42 -8.41
CA HIS A 15 -11.35 -4.90 -7.79
C HIS A 15 -10.28 -3.81 -7.77
N ARG A 16 -10.17 -3.02 -8.85
CA ARG A 16 -9.24 -1.89 -8.94
C ARG A 16 -9.54 -0.84 -7.88
N SER A 17 -10.79 -0.37 -7.82
CA SER A 17 -11.21 0.60 -6.79
C SER A 17 -11.06 0.07 -5.36
N ALA A 18 -11.34 -1.22 -5.12
CA ALA A 18 -11.15 -1.82 -3.80
C ALA A 18 -9.67 -1.81 -3.39
N VAL A 19 -8.77 -2.22 -4.28
CA VAL A 19 -7.32 -2.26 -4.03
C VAL A 19 -6.76 -0.85 -3.85
N GLU A 20 -7.11 0.08 -4.74
CA GLU A 20 -6.73 1.50 -4.63
C GLU A 20 -7.14 2.07 -3.28
N ARG A 21 -8.39 1.82 -2.86
CA ARG A 21 -8.88 2.29 -1.56
C ARG A 21 -8.08 1.73 -0.38
N GLN A 22 -7.69 0.46 -0.44
CA GLN A 22 -6.85 -0.12 0.61
C GLN A 22 -5.44 0.50 0.63
N LEU A 23 -4.87 0.79 -0.54
CA LEU A 23 -3.57 1.47 -0.65
C LEU A 23 -3.63 2.91 -0.12
N GLU A 24 -4.72 3.63 -0.35
CA GLU A 24 -4.94 4.96 0.23
C GLU A 24 -4.97 4.92 1.77
N ILE A 25 -5.74 3.99 2.34
CA ILE A 25 -5.86 3.82 3.80
C ILE A 25 -4.50 3.50 4.42
N LEU A 26 -3.77 2.56 3.80
CA LEU A 26 -2.44 2.16 4.26
C LEU A 26 -1.45 3.32 4.18
N GLY A 27 -1.39 4.02 3.05
CA GLY A 27 -0.49 5.16 2.89
C GLY A 27 -0.83 6.31 3.84
N GLU A 28 -2.10 6.54 4.15
CA GLU A 28 -2.50 7.51 5.16
C GLU A 28 -2.08 7.10 6.58
N ALA A 29 -2.24 5.82 6.94
CA ALA A 29 -1.78 5.30 8.23
C ALA A 29 -0.27 5.43 8.39
N LEU A 30 0.50 5.08 7.36
CA LEU A 30 1.96 5.21 7.35
C LEU A 30 2.42 6.67 7.34
N ASN A 31 1.68 7.57 6.69
CA ASN A 31 1.97 9.01 6.76
C ASN A 31 1.77 9.56 8.18
N ARG A 32 0.75 9.08 8.91
CA ARG A 32 0.56 9.42 10.33
C ARG A 32 1.68 8.86 11.19
N LEU A 33 2.04 7.59 11.00
CA LEU A 33 3.16 6.97 11.70
C LEU A 33 4.46 7.77 11.52
N ARG A 34 4.78 8.17 10.29
CA ARG A 34 5.95 9.00 9.98
C ARG A 34 5.95 10.36 10.69
N ARG A 35 4.77 10.94 10.93
CA ARG A 35 4.63 12.22 11.63
C ARG A 35 4.68 12.08 13.15
N ASP A 36 4.04 11.05 13.67
CA ASP A 36 3.79 10.90 15.11
C ASP A 36 4.87 10.05 15.80
N ALA A 37 5.53 9.14 15.07
CA ALA A 37 6.61 8.28 15.54
C ALA A 37 7.68 8.07 14.44
N PRO A 38 8.45 9.11 14.08
CA PRO A 38 9.42 9.06 12.98
C PRO A 38 10.50 7.98 13.16
N ASP A 39 10.94 7.74 14.40
CA ASP A 39 11.96 6.72 14.69
C ASP A 39 11.43 5.30 14.39
N LEU A 40 10.16 5.04 14.71
CA LEU A 40 9.51 3.77 14.38
C LEU A 40 9.26 3.64 12.88
N ALA A 41 8.90 4.73 12.21
CA ALA A 41 8.71 4.75 10.77
C ALA A 41 10.00 4.43 10.00
N GLN A 42 11.17 4.83 10.50
CA GLN A 42 12.48 4.50 9.91
C GLN A 42 12.82 3.01 9.98
N CYS A 43 12.20 2.27 10.90
CA CYS A 43 12.38 0.82 11.01
C CYS A 43 11.55 0.01 10.01
N ILE A 44 10.64 0.65 9.27
CA ILE A 44 9.74 0.00 8.31
C ILE A 44 10.16 0.41 6.91
N ASP A 45 10.54 -0.57 6.10
CA ASP A 45 10.89 -0.31 4.71
C ASP A 45 9.62 -0.01 3.90
N GLY A 46 9.72 0.91 2.94
CA GLY A 46 8.61 1.16 2.02
C GLY A 46 7.64 2.26 2.45
N VAL A 47 7.83 2.90 3.62
CA VAL A 47 6.94 3.95 4.14
C VAL A 47 6.79 5.09 3.13
N ASP A 48 7.90 5.65 2.64
CA ASP A 48 7.85 6.78 1.71
C ASP A 48 7.22 6.39 0.37
N GLN A 49 7.44 5.17 -0.10
CA GLN A 49 6.82 4.63 -1.32
C GLN A 49 5.32 4.45 -1.15
N ALA A 50 4.85 3.97 0.00
CA ALA A 50 3.44 3.82 0.30
C ALA A 50 2.72 5.17 0.42
N VAL A 51 3.36 6.15 1.06
CA VAL A 51 2.84 7.53 1.13
C VAL A 51 2.82 8.18 -0.27
N GLY A 52 3.87 7.97 -1.07
CA GLY A 52 3.94 8.42 -2.46
C GLY A 52 2.83 7.82 -3.32
N MET A 53 2.59 6.52 -3.21
CA MET A 53 1.49 5.83 -3.90
C MET A 53 0.14 6.43 -3.52
N ARG A 54 -0.12 6.65 -2.22
CA ARG A 54 -1.35 7.31 -1.77
C ARG A 54 -1.51 8.68 -2.41
N ASN A 55 -0.44 9.47 -2.51
CA ASN A 55 -0.50 10.80 -3.12
C ASN A 55 -0.88 10.73 -4.59
N ILE A 56 -0.35 9.75 -5.33
CA ILE A 56 -0.69 9.52 -6.74
C ILE A 56 -2.16 9.11 -6.88
N LEU A 57 -2.62 8.15 -6.08
CA LEU A 57 -4.01 7.68 -6.11
C LEU A 57 -5.00 8.79 -5.75
N ALA A 58 -4.70 9.58 -4.71
CA ALA A 58 -5.59 10.62 -4.23
C ALA A 58 -5.64 11.90 -5.10
N HIS A 59 -4.64 12.12 -5.97
CA HIS A 59 -4.54 13.37 -6.75
C HIS A 59 -4.90 13.24 -8.23
N GLU A 60 -5.29 12.07 -8.74
CA GLU A 60 -5.86 11.84 -10.10
C GLU A 60 -5.17 12.53 -11.32
N TYR A 61 -3.97 13.11 -11.19
CA TYR A 61 -3.34 13.89 -12.26
C TYR A 61 -2.82 13.03 -13.45
N GLY A 62 -3.04 11.72 -13.42
CA GLY A 62 -2.66 10.83 -14.51
C GLY A 62 -3.40 9.50 -14.42
N VAL A 63 -3.54 8.86 -15.59
CA VAL A 63 -4.01 7.48 -15.72
C VAL A 63 -3.20 6.61 -14.75
N VAL A 64 -3.86 6.08 -13.71
CA VAL A 64 -3.23 5.13 -12.79
C VAL A 64 -2.84 3.90 -13.60
N ASP A 65 -1.54 3.62 -13.66
CA ASP A 65 -1.05 2.38 -14.26
C ASP A 65 -1.31 1.23 -13.29
N HIS A 66 -2.36 0.46 -13.58
CA HIS A 66 -2.81 -0.62 -12.73
C HIS A 66 -1.81 -1.79 -12.69
N ALA A 67 -0.92 -1.92 -13.69
CA ALA A 67 0.16 -2.91 -13.63
C ALA A 67 1.19 -2.53 -12.55
N ILE A 68 1.47 -1.23 -12.39
CA ILE A 68 2.31 -0.73 -11.29
C ILE A 68 1.63 -0.97 -9.95
N VAL A 69 0.34 -0.65 -9.84
CA VAL A 69 -0.46 -0.92 -8.63
C VAL A 69 -0.40 -2.40 -8.25
N TRP A 70 -0.64 -3.28 -9.20
CA TRP A 70 -0.59 -4.74 -8.99
C TRP A 70 0.79 -5.23 -8.56
N SER A 71 1.87 -4.73 -9.18
CA SER A 71 3.24 -5.06 -8.79
C SER A 71 3.55 -4.62 -7.35
N VAL A 72 3.09 -3.45 -6.94
CA VAL A 72 3.28 -2.97 -5.56
C VAL A 72 2.53 -3.86 -4.57
N VAL A 73 1.26 -4.15 -4.84
CA VAL A 73 0.42 -5.01 -3.99
C VAL A 73 1.04 -6.40 -3.81
N THR A 74 1.50 -7.00 -4.89
CA THR A 74 2.02 -8.38 -4.86
C THR A 74 3.44 -8.50 -4.31
N ARG A 75 4.30 -7.49 -4.51
CA ARG A 75 5.73 -7.59 -4.15
C ARG A 75 6.11 -6.85 -2.87
N ARG A 76 5.35 -5.83 -2.46
CA ARG A 76 5.74 -4.93 -1.36
C ARG A 76 4.89 -5.13 -0.11
N LEU A 77 3.61 -5.46 -0.24
CA LEU A 77 2.72 -5.53 0.91
C LEU A 77 3.05 -6.67 1.87
N ARG A 78 3.41 -7.86 1.38
CA ARG A 78 3.73 -9.00 2.24
C ARG A 78 4.93 -8.73 3.15
N PRO A 79 6.12 -8.33 2.63
CA PRO A 79 7.25 -7.98 3.49
C PRO A 79 6.95 -6.86 4.49
N MET A 80 6.19 -5.84 4.05
CA MET A 80 5.85 -4.71 4.91
C MET A 80 4.88 -5.11 6.03
N ALA A 81 3.91 -6.00 5.76
CA ALA A 81 3.02 -6.55 6.78
C ALA A 81 3.79 -7.36 7.82
N GLU A 82 4.75 -8.19 7.39
CA GLU A 82 5.61 -8.96 8.30
C GLU A 82 6.47 -8.05 9.20
N GLN A 83 7.00 -6.94 8.65
CA GLN A 83 7.72 -5.92 9.43
C GLN A 83 6.81 -5.24 10.46
N LEU A 84 5.59 -4.86 10.06
CA LEU A 84 4.62 -4.24 10.96
C LEU A 84 4.21 -5.19 12.09
N ASP A 85 3.93 -6.45 11.78
CA ASP A 85 3.59 -7.47 12.78
C ASP A 85 4.74 -7.69 13.78
N ALA A 86 5.98 -7.67 13.31
CA ALA A 86 7.15 -7.77 14.18
C ALA A 86 7.27 -6.57 15.15
N GLN A 87 6.98 -5.36 14.69
CA GLN A 87 6.97 -4.16 15.54
C GLN A 87 5.82 -4.17 16.56
N LEU A 88 4.66 -4.71 16.19
CA LEU A 88 3.50 -4.82 17.07
C LEU A 88 3.63 -5.95 18.10
N SER A 89 4.30 -7.04 17.74
CA SER A 89 4.54 -8.19 18.63
C SER A 89 5.75 -7.99 19.56
N GLY A 90 6.56 -6.96 19.31
CA GLY A 90 7.72 -6.57 20.12
C GLY A 90 7.43 -5.55 21.23
N GLN A 91 6.16 -5.19 21.44
CA GLN A 91 5.70 -4.29 22.52
C GLN A 91 5.18 -5.06 23.73
#